data_AF-A0A228JAB7-F1
#
_entry.id   AF-A0A228JAB7-F1
#
_cell.length_a   1.000
_cell.length_b   1.000
_cell.length_c   1.000
_cell.angle_alpha   90.00
_cell.angle_beta   90.00
_cell.angle_gamma   90.00
#
_symmetry.space_group_name_H-M   'P 1'
#
loop_
_entity.id
_entity.type
_entity.pdbx_description
1 polymer ?
#
loop_
_entity_poly.entity_id
_entity_poly.type
_entity_poly.pdbx_seq_one_letter_code
_entity_poly.pdbx_strand_id
1 'polypeptide(L)' 'MDHGQLAYLGMRHFPQELSEFELNIFFTFSARERALIDGRRSHLYRLAVALHLGFVRMTGRTLDAYKQVP' A
#
# COMPACT_ATOMS: atom_id res chain seq x y z
N MET A 1 25.57 3.54 4.57
CA MET A 1 24.93 2.27 4.98
C MET A 1 23.69 2.63 5.80
N ASP A 2 22.54 2.52 5.13
CA ASP A 2 21.25 2.05 5.64
C ASP A 2 20.37 2.99 6.51
N HIS A 3 19.86 4.06 5.89
CA HIS A 3 18.80 4.93 6.44
C HIS A 3 17.37 4.37 6.23
N GLY A 4 17.24 3.09 5.85
CA GLY A 4 15.96 2.48 5.44
C GLY A 4 15.06 1.97 6.58
N GLN A 5 15.35 2.31 7.84
CA GLN A 5 14.61 1.82 9.02
C GLN A 5 13.68 2.86 9.64
N LEU A 6 13.09 3.76 8.85
CA LEU A 6 11.93 4.51 9.32
C LEU A 6 10.69 3.65 9.12
N ALA A 7 10.30 2.97 10.20
CA ALA A 7 9.10 2.18 10.37
C ALA A 7 7.83 2.98 10.03
N TYR A 8 7.48 3.05 8.75
CA TYR A 8 6.32 3.76 8.26
C TYR A 8 5.37 2.77 7.58
N LEU A 9 4.07 2.92 7.85
CA LEU A 9 2.97 1.99 7.48
C LEU A 9 2.81 0.80 8.44
N GLY A 10 2.41 1.07 9.69
CA GLY A 10 1.69 0.06 10.49
C GLY A 10 2.46 -1.21 10.83
N MET A 11 3.79 -1.13 11.03
CA MET A 11 4.70 -2.24 11.35
C MET A 11 4.26 -3.18 12.50
N ARG A 12 3.29 -2.80 13.34
CA ARG A 12 2.67 -3.74 14.30
C ARG A 12 1.85 -4.85 13.64
N HIS A 13 1.41 -4.65 12.40
CA HIS A 13 0.56 -5.58 11.63
C HIS A 13 1.14 -5.93 10.25
N PHE A 14 2.33 -5.41 9.93
CA PHE A 14 3.03 -5.73 8.70
C PHE A 14 3.80 -7.04 8.91
N PRO A 15 3.77 -7.99 7.97
CA PRO A 15 4.60 -9.20 8.05
C PRO A 15 6.07 -8.78 8.22
N GLN A 16 6.81 -9.48 9.09
CA GLN A 16 8.22 -9.18 9.37
C GLN A 16 9.09 -9.19 8.09
N GLU A 17 8.67 -9.97 7.10
CA GLU A 17 9.23 -10.01 5.75
C GLU A 17 8.06 -10.14 4.77
N LEU A 18 7.97 -9.24 3.79
CA LEU A 18 7.07 -9.37 2.65
C LEU A 18 7.85 -9.93 1.48
N SER A 19 7.48 -11.12 1.05
CA SER A 19 8.05 -11.72 -0.15
C SER A 19 7.54 -11.02 -1.42
N GLU A 20 8.31 -11.10 -2.51
CA GLU A 20 7.85 -10.66 -3.84
C GLU A 20 6.54 -11.35 -4.26
N PHE A 21 6.33 -12.59 -3.82
CA PHE A 21 5.12 -13.35 -4.07
C PHE A 21 3.90 -12.71 -3.41
N GLU A 22 4.01 -12.38 -2.12
CA GLU A 22 2.94 -11.70 -1.38
C GLU A 22 2.67 -10.30 -1.94
N LEU A 23 3.71 -9.56 -2.31
CA LEU A 23 3.55 -8.27 -3.00
C LEU A 23 2.76 -8.42 -4.30
N ASN A 24 3.08 -9.44 -5.11
CA ASN A 24 2.34 -9.69 -6.35
C ASN A 24 0.87 -10.06 -6.08
N ILE A 25 0.59 -10.87 -5.05
CA ILE A 25 -0.79 -11.21 -4.68
C ILE A 25 -1.56 -9.96 -4.22
N PHE A 26 -0.95 -9.17 -3.33
CA PHE A 26 -1.68 -8.08 -2.67
C PHE A 26 -1.81 -6.83 -3.54
N PHE A 27 -0.85 -6.58 -4.43
CA PHE A 27 -0.78 -5.36 -5.26
C PHE A 27 -1.09 -5.59 -6.74
N THR A 28 -1.51 -6.79 -7.13
CA THR A 28 -2.12 -7.00 -8.45
C THR A 28 -3.60 -6.63 -8.41
N PHE A 29 -3.96 -5.57 -9.14
CA PHE A 29 -5.32 -5.06 -9.19
C PHE A 29 -6.12 -5.68 -10.33
N SER A 30 -7.43 -5.87 -10.13
CA SER A 30 -8.39 -6.18 -11.18
C SER A 30 -8.61 -4.98 -12.11
N ALA A 31 -9.26 -5.19 -13.26
CA ALA A 31 -9.61 -4.09 -14.17
C ALA A 31 -10.50 -3.02 -13.49
N ARG A 32 -11.42 -3.45 -12.61
CA ARG A 32 -12.28 -2.55 -11.85
C ARG A 32 -11.49 -1.70 -10.85
N GLU A 33 -10.57 -2.33 -10.13
CA GLU A 33 -9.71 -1.62 -9.17
C GLU A 33 -8.75 -0.66 -9.88
N ARG A 34 -8.18 -1.04 -11.02
CA ARG A 34 -7.36 -0.15 -11.86
C ARG A 34 -8.15 1.08 -12.31
N ALA A 35 -9.38 0.92 -12.78
CA ALA A 35 -10.21 2.06 -13.16
C ALA A 35 -10.47 3.03 -11.99
N LEU A 36 -10.64 2.52 -10.76
CA LEU A 36 -10.78 3.34 -9.54
C LEU A 36 -9.49 4.07 -9.16
N ILE A 37 -8.34 3.43 -9.37
CA ILE A 37 -7.01 4.03 -9.17
C ILE A 37 -6.79 5.12 -10.22
N ASP A 38 -6.94 4.80 -11.50
CA ASP A 38 -6.65 5.71 -12.61
C ASP A 38 -7.59 6.93 -12.65
N GLY A 39 -8.80 6.80 -12.12
CA GLY A 39 -9.75 7.91 -11.94
C GLY A 39 -9.27 8.99 -10.97
N ARG A 40 -8.16 8.80 -10.22
CA ARG A 40 -7.60 9.84 -9.35
C ARG A 40 -6.80 10.87 -10.14
N ARG A 41 -6.97 12.14 -9.75
CA ARG A 41 -6.45 13.33 -10.46
C ARG A 41 -4.92 13.44 -10.43
N SER A 42 -4.26 12.97 -9.38
CA SER A 42 -2.79 13.06 -9.23
C SER A 42 -2.18 11.68 -9.06
N HIS A 43 -0.99 11.47 -9.64
CA HIS A 43 -0.19 10.26 -9.46
C HIS A 43 0.01 9.89 -7.99
N LEU A 44 0.16 10.88 -7.10
CA LEU A 44 0.26 10.65 -5.66
C LEU A 44 -1.04 10.05 -5.09
N TYR A 45 -2.20 10.52 -5.53
CA TYR A 45 -3.48 9.94 -5.09
C TYR A 45 -3.74 8.57 -5.70
N ARG A 46 -3.25 8.31 -6.92
CA ARG A 46 -3.29 6.96 -7.52
C ARG A 46 -2.47 5.98 -6.68
N LEU A 47 -1.24 6.36 -6.35
CA LEU A 47 -0.36 5.60 -5.48
C LEU A 47 -0.98 5.38 -4.10
N ALA A 48 -1.50 6.43 -3.47
CA ALA A 48 -2.12 6.33 -2.14
C ALA A 48 -3.29 5.33 -2.13
N VAL A 49 -4.15 5.36 -3.15
CA VAL A 49 -5.28 4.41 -3.26
C VAL A 49 -4.79 2.98 -3.53
N ALA A 50 -3.82 2.81 -4.42
CA ALA A 50 -3.22 1.50 -4.70
C ALA A 50 -2.59 0.90 -3.43
N LEU A 51 -1.83 1.70 -2.68
CA LEU A 51 -1.22 1.31 -1.42
C LEU A 51 -2.27 0.92 -0.37
N HIS A 52 -3.31 1.73 -0.22
CA HIS A 52 -4.39 1.44 0.73
C HIS A 52 -5.13 0.15 0.40
N LEU A 53 -5.43 -0.09 -0.88
CA LEU A 53 -6.12 -1.29 -1.33
C LEU A 53 -5.29 -2.56 -1.11
N GLY A 54 -4.00 -2.52 -1.47
CA GLY A 54 -3.08 -3.64 -1.20
C GLY A 54 -2.90 -3.91 0.29
N PHE A 55 -2.79 -2.84 1.10
CA PHE A 55 -2.68 -2.97 2.55
C PHE A 55 -3.93 -3.57 3.20
N VAL A 56 -5.13 -3.14 2.79
CA VAL A 56 -6.40 -3.71 3.27
C VAL A 56 -6.49 -5.18 2.90
N ARG A 57 -6.11 -5.55 1.67
CA ARG A 57 -6.13 -6.94 1.22
C ARG A 57 -5.18 -7.82 2.04
N MET A 58 -4.01 -7.28 2.38
CA MET A 58 -2.97 -7.99 3.13
C MET A 58 -3.30 -8.13 4.62
N THR A 59 -3.79 -7.06 5.26
CA THR A 59 -3.91 -6.98 6.73
C THR A 59 -5.35 -7.08 7.24
N GLY A 60 -6.34 -6.99 6.35
CA GLY A 60 -7.76 -6.88 6.70
C GLY A 60 -8.14 -5.55 7.36
N ARG A 61 -7.24 -4.55 7.38
CA ARG A 61 -7.44 -3.26 8.05
C ARG A 61 -7.08 -2.09 7.15
N THR A 62 -7.70 -0.95 7.39
CA THR A 62 -7.38 0.30 6.68
C THR A 62 -6.04 0.87 7.15
N LEU A 63 -5.29 1.48 6.24
CA LEU A 63 -4.18 2.36 6.66
C LEU A 63 -4.75 3.52 7.48
N ASP A 64 -4.11 3.82 8.60
CA ASP A 64 -4.42 5.03 9.36
C ASP A 64 -4.13 6.27 8.51
N ALA A 65 -4.97 7.30 8.68
CA ALA A 65 -4.84 8.53 7.93
C ALA A 65 -3.66 9.37 8.46
N TYR A 66 -2.50 9.23 7.82
CA TYR A 66 -1.34 10.07 8.08
C TYR A 66 -1.22 11.18 7.02
N LYS A 67 -0.92 12.40 7.46
CA LYS A 67 -0.82 13.58 6.57
C LYS A 67 0.37 13.51 5.60
N GLN A 68 1.36 12.66 5.87
CA GLN A 68 2.54 12.45 5.06
C GLN A 68 2.94 10.97 5.11
N VAL A 69 3.28 10.40 3.96
CA VAL A 69 4.14 9.20 3.85
C VAL A 69 5.53 9.77 3.50
N PRO A 70 6.54 9.63 4.37
CA PRO A 70 7.88 10.16 4.14
C PRO A 70 8.58 9.45 2.98
#